data_AF-A0A2W7UTZ2-F1
#
_entry.id   AF-A0A2W7UTZ2-F1
#
_cell.length_a   1.000
_cell.length_b   1.000
_cell.length_c   1.000
_cell.angle_alpha   90.00
_cell.angle_beta   90.00
_cell.angle_gamma   90.00
#
_symmetry.space_group_name_H-M   'P 1'
#
loop_
_entity.id
_entity.type
_entity.pdbx_description
1 polymer ?
#
loop_
_entity_poly.entity_id
_entity_poly.type
_entity_poly.pdbx_seq_one_letter_code
_entity_poly.pdbx_strand_id
1 'polypeptide(L)' 'MELKKLMEHISIIPDYRQAWKVEHKLSDILLLTICAVISGAESWEDIEDFGETHLDFLKQY' A
#
# COMPACT_ATOMS: atom_id res chain seq x y z
N MET A 1 -7.99 10.89 9.80
CA MET A 1 -6.99 11.58 10.64
C MET A 1 -5.80 10.67 10.93
N GLU A 2 -6.03 9.38 11.24
CA GLU A 2 -4.93 8.43 11.52
C GLU A 2 -4.26 7.84 10.27
N LEU A 3 -5.01 7.52 9.20
CA LEU A 3 -4.42 7.04 7.93
C LEU A 3 -3.50 8.06 7.26
N LYS A 4 -3.77 9.37 7.39
CA LYS A 4 -2.88 10.42 6.86
C LYS A 4 -1.53 10.43 7.57
N LYS A 5 -1.49 10.20 8.90
CA LYS A 5 -0.23 10.10 9.65
C LYS A 5 0.56 8.85 9.26
N LEU A 6 -0.13 7.75 8.99
CA LEU A 6 0.50 6.54 8.45
C LEU A 6 1.14 6.85 7.09
N MET A 7 0.41 7.52 6.20
CA MET A 7 0.94 7.96 4.90
C MET A 7 2.18 8.86 5.05
N GLU A 8 2.17 9.82 5.97
CA GLU A 8 3.33 10.66 6.27
C GLU A 8 4.55 9.82 6.72
N HIS A 9 4.33 8.82 7.58
CA HIS A 9 5.41 7.94 8.06
C HIS A 9 5.98 7.03 6.98
N ILE A 10 5.15 6.47 6.10
CA ILE A 10 5.67 5.59 5.04
C ILE A 10 6.23 6.37 3.84
N SER A 11 5.79 7.61 3.61
CA SER A 11 6.27 8.46 2.51
C SER A 11 7.72 8.91 2.68
N ILE A 12 8.24 8.92 3.91
CA ILE A 12 9.64 9.25 4.19
C ILE A 12 10.59 8.06 4.01
N ILE A 13 10.06 6.85 3.79
CA ILE A 13 10.88 5.65 3.61
C ILE A 13 11.58 5.74 2.26
N PRO A 14 12.92 5.71 2.23
CA PRO A 14 13.67 5.76 0.98
C PRO A 14 13.39 4.51 0.13
N ASP A 15 13.17 4.72 -1.16
CA ASP A 15 12.96 3.65 -2.12
C ASP A 15 14.29 3.20 -2.74
N TYR A 16 14.78 2.05 -2.29
CA TYR A 16 16.04 1.45 -2.76
C TYR A 16 15.85 0.52 -3.97
N ARG A 17 14.62 0.41 -4.52
CA ARG A 17 14.37 -0.43 -5.69
C ARG A 17 15.07 0.13 -6.92
N GLN A 18 15.37 -0.75 -7.87
CA GLN A 18 16.00 -0.35 -9.13
C GLN A 18 15.03 0.54 -9.91
N ALA A 19 15.36 1.82 -10.12
CA ALA A 19 14.45 2.83 -10.68
C ALA A 19 13.78 2.40 -12.00
N TRP A 20 14.46 1.62 -12.84
CA TRP A 20 13.93 1.11 -14.11
C TRP A 20 12.96 -0.08 -13.97
N LYS A 21 12.78 -0.61 -12.77
CA LYS A 21 11.81 -1.67 -12.42
C LYS A 21 10.67 -1.16 -11.54
N VAL A 22 10.58 0.15 -11.30
CA VAL A 22 9.55 0.74 -10.45
C VAL A 22 8.34 1.12 -11.30
N GLU A 23 7.27 0.34 -11.19
CA GLU A 23 5.97 0.64 -11.83
C GLU A 23 5.00 1.36 -10.88
N HIS A 24 5.15 1.13 -9.57
CA HIS A 24 4.28 1.68 -8.54
C HIS A 24 5.10 2.32 -7.41
N LYS A 25 4.57 3.37 -6.79
CA LYS A 25 5.21 4.02 -5.64
C LYS A 25 5.31 3.06 -4.46
N LEU A 26 6.41 3.15 -3.72
CA LEU A 26 6.61 2.31 -2.54
C LEU A 26 5.53 2.57 -1.47
N SER A 27 5.13 3.84 -1.30
CA SER A 27 4.06 4.24 -0.37
C SER A 27 2.75 3.50 -0.63
N ASP A 28 2.37 3.37 -1.90
CA ASP A 28 1.07 2.82 -2.30
C ASP A 28 1.05 1.31 -2.04
N ILE A 29 2.17 0.63 -2.35
CA ILE A 29 2.37 -0.79 -2.06
C ILE A 29 2.32 -1.04 -0.55
N LEU A 30 3.00 -0.21 0.24
CA LEU A 30 3.02 -0.34 1.70
C LEU A 30 1.64 -0.08 2.32
N LEU A 31 0.92 0.93 1.86
CA LEU A 31 -0.44 1.21 2.31
C LEU A 31 -1.36 0.02 2.04
N LEU A 32 -1.39 -0.45 0.79
CA LEU A 32 -2.19 -1.60 0.37
C LEU A 32 -1.88 -2.84 1.24
N THR A 33 -0.59 -3.17 1.35
CA THR A 33 -0.14 -4.37 2.09
C THR A 33 -0.52 -4.28 3.56
N ILE A 34 -0.30 -3.14 4.21
CA ILE A 34 -0.66 -2.95 5.63
C ILE A 34 -2.17 -3.09 5.81
N CYS A 35 -2.97 -2.40 4.99
CA CYS A 35 -4.43 -2.44 5.07
C CYS A 35 -4.98 -3.86 4.84
N ALA A 36 -4.46 -4.59 3.86
CA ALA A 36 -4.88 -5.95 3.58
C ALA A 36 -4.48 -6.92 4.71
N VAL A 37 -3.22 -6.88 5.18
CA VAL A 37 -2.71 -7.79 6.22
C VAL A 37 -3.45 -7.58 7.56
N ILE A 38 -3.69 -6.33 7.98
CA ILE A 38 -4.47 -6.09 9.22
C ILE A 38 -5.95 -6.50 9.06
N SER A 39 -6.44 -6.58 7.82
CA SER A 39 -7.78 -7.07 7.49
C SER A 39 -7.85 -8.59 7.35
N GLY A 40 -6.73 -9.30 7.57
CA GLY A 40 -6.68 -10.77 7.57
C GLY A 40 -6.16 -11.41 6.29
N ALA A 41 -5.57 -10.65 5.36
CA ALA A 41 -4.92 -11.24 4.18
C ALA A 41 -3.70 -12.08 4.59
N GLU A 42 -3.63 -13.33 4.11
CA GLU A 42 -2.53 -14.27 4.41
C GLU A 42 -1.61 -14.50 3.20
N SER A 43 -2.08 -14.17 2.00
CA SER A 43 -1.37 -14.36 0.73
C SER A 43 -1.32 -13.08 -0.11
N TRP A 44 -0.54 -13.09 -1.19
CA TRP A 44 -0.48 -11.96 -2.14
C TRP A 44 -1.76 -11.86 -2.96
N GLU A 45 -2.38 -13.00 -3.27
CA GLU A 45 -3.68 -13.10 -3.90
C GLU A 45 -4.75 -12.42 -3.03
N ASP A 46 -4.75 -12.64 -1.71
CA ASP A 46 -5.68 -11.95 -0.80
C ASP A 46 -5.46 -10.42 -0.78
N ILE A 47 -4.20 -9.98 -0.92
CA ILE A 47 -3.85 -8.55 -0.97
C ILE A 47 -4.33 -7.93 -2.29
N GLU A 48 -4.18 -8.64 -3.40
CA GLU A 48 -4.72 -8.24 -4.72
C GLU A 48 -6.24 -8.11 -4.65
N ASP A 49 -6.94 -9.14 -4.16
CA ASP A 49 -8.39 -9.15 -4.00
C ASP A 49 -8.87 -8.01 -3.08
N PHE A 50 -8.15 -7.74 -1.99
CA PHE A 50 -8.43 -6.59 -1.12
C PHE A 50 -8.28 -5.27 -1.88
N GLY A 51 -7.22 -5.14 -2.67
CA GLY A 51 -6.90 -3.95 -3.45
C GLY A 51 -7.97 -3.62 -4.50
N GLU A 52 -8.39 -4.63 -5.26
CA GLU A 52 -9.46 -4.50 -6.24
C GLU A 52 -10.81 -4.16 -5.58
N THR A 53 -11.13 -4.85 -4.48
CA THR A 53 -12.40 -4.64 -3.76
C THR A 53 -12.50 -3.25 -3.12
N HIS A 54 -11.37 -2.68 -2.67
CA HIS A 54 -11.32 -1.41 -1.94
C HIS A 54 -10.62 -0.29 -2.72
N LEU A 55 -10.55 -0.41 -4.05
CA LEU A 55 -9.81 0.51 -4.92
C LEU A 55 -10.21 1.98 -4.72
N ASP A 56 -11.51 2.25 -4.59
CA ASP A 56 -12.02 3.61 -4.40
C ASP A 56 -11.64 4.21 -3.04
N PHE A 57 -11.44 3.37 -2.01
CA PHE A 57 -10.93 3.80 -0.71
C PHE A 57 -9.42 4.09 -0.80
N LEU A 58 -8.66 3.20 -1.43
CA LEU A 58 -7.20 3.33 -1.56
C LEU A 58 -6.81 4.57 -2.38
N LYS A 59 -7.56 4.89 -3.43
CA LYS A 59 -7.33 6.09 -4.28
C LYS A 59 -7.49 7.44 -3.55
N GLN A 60 -8.02 7.45 -2.32
CA GLN A 60 -8.17 8.67 -1.52
C GLN A 60 -6.88 9.11 -0.83
N TYR A 61 -5.87 8.25 -0.83
CA TYR A 61 -4.59 8.43 -0.15
C TYR A 61 -3.43 8.41 -1.14
#